data_AF-A0A7Y1UE06-F1
#
_entry.id   AF-A0A7Y1UE06-F1
#
_cell.length_a   1.000
_cell.length_b   1.000
_cell.length_c   1.000
_cell.angle_alpha   90.00
_cell.angle_beta   90.00
_cell.angle_gamma   90.00
#
_symmetry.space_group_name_H-M   'P 1'
#
loop_
_entity.id
_entity.type
_entity.pdbx_description
1 polymer ?
#
loop_
_entity_poly.entity_id
_entity_poly.type
_entity_poly.pdbx_seq_one_letter_code
_entity_poly.pdbx_strand_id
1 'polypeptide(L)'
;MPDWLIIVITGLLGLFALYQSFIVQNTFAKYILYGLFISLVLIMIPNSTSKITGFIFQLLIFISFIYYGIKQKDFSINKRLLIVIPTFLIFLLMVFAIQHWKGTNIMSVMMIIPIVCYGIVLLKRNSEFKNEFGIITIINFHSVYFFVRFIIQ
;
A
#
# COMPACT_ATOMS: atom_id res chain seq x y z
N MET A 1 -18.53 3.81 5.20
CA MET A 1 -17.78 4.31 6.37
C MET A 1 -17.97 5.82 6.44
N PRO A 2 -18.11 6.41 7.64
CA PRO A 2 -18.14 7.86 7.80
C PRO A 2 -16.82 8.48 7.31
N ASP A 3 -16.88 9.63 6.65
CA ASP A 3 -15.70 10.30 6.08
C ASP A 3 -14.63 10.64 7.13
N TRP A 4 -15.05 11.01 8.34
CA TRP A 4 -14.14 11.31 9.45
C TRP A 4 -13.28 10.10 9.84
N LEU A 5 -13.82 8.89 9.75
CA LEU A 5 -13.11 7.67 10.11
C LEU A 5 -12.00 7.38 9.10
N ILE A 6 -12.25 7.61 7.81
CA ILE A 6 -11.26 7.47 6.75
C ILE A 6 -10.10 8.45 6.95
N ILE A 7 -10.40 9.70 7.33
CA ILE A 7 -9.38 10.72 7.62
C ILE A 7 -8.50 10.30 8.80
N VAL A 8 -9.11 9.86 9.92
CA VAL A 8 -8.37 9.43 11.12
C VAL A 8 -7.43 8.27 10.78
N ILE A 9 -7.96 7.25 10.10
CA ILE A 9 -7.20 6.09 9.67
C ILE A 9 -6.04 6.48 8.75
N THR A 10 -6.30 7.32 7.75
CA THR A 10 -5.30 7.77 6.78
C THR A 10 -4.19 8.57 7.47
N GLY A 11 -4.54 9.40 8.46
CA GLY A 11 -3.59 10.11 9.30
C GLY A 11 -2.71 9.18 10.11
N LEU A 12 -3.29 8.13 10.73
CA LEU A 12 -2.53 7.11 11.45
C LEU A 12 -1.56 6.36 10.54
N LEU A 13 -1.96 6.03 9.30
CA LEU A 13 -1.06 5.43 8.32
C LEU A 13 0.08 6.37 7.91
N GLY A 14 -0.21 7.66 7.76
CA GLY A 14 0.81 8.67 7.50
C GLY A 14 1.83 8.75 8.62
N LEU A 15 1.37 8.83 9.88
CA LEU A 15 2.25 8.82 11.05
C LEU A 15 3.06 7.52 11.16
N PHE A 16 2.44 6.38 10.87
CA PHE A 16 3.12 5.11 10.84
C PHE A 16 4.19 5.03 9.74
N ALA A 17 3.91 5.55 8.54
CA ALA A 17 4.88 5.63 7.44
C ALA A 17 6.09 6.47 7.85
N LEU A 18 5.84 7.63 8.48
CA LEU A 18 6.88 8.52 8.99
C LEU A 18 7.70 7.84 10.08
N TYR A 19 7.05 7.20 11.06
CA TYR A 19 7.74 6.45 12.10
C TYR A 19 8.65 5.35 11.52
N GLN A 20 8.14 4.56 10.58
CA GLN A 20 8.90 3.49 9.93
C GLN A 20 10.11 4.02 9.15
N SER A 21 10.03 5.23 8.58
CA SER A 21 11.15 5.84 7.86
C SER A 21 12.42 6.03 8.72
N PHE A 22 12.27 6.16 10.04
CA PHE A 22 13.40 6.25 10.97
C PHE A 22 14.04 4.89 11.28
N ILE A 23 13.28 3.80 11.15
CA ILE A 23 13.76 2.43 11.42
C ILE A 23 14.41 1.82 10.18
N VAL A 24 13.86 2.10 8.99
CA VAL A 24 14.33 1.53 7.73
C VAL A 24 15.77 2.00 7.44
N GLN A 25 16.64 1.02 7.20
CA GLN A 25 18.05 1.27 6.88
C GLN A 25 18.25 1.44 5.36
N ASN A 26 17.44 0.76 4.55
CA ASN A 26 17.53 0.86 3.10
C ASN A 26 17.04 2.23 2.60
N THR A 27 17.93 3.01 1.99
CA THR A 27 17.65 4.36 1.50
C THR A 27 16.51 4.40 0.48
N PHE A 28 16.42 3.43 -0.42
CA PHE A 28 15.35 3.39 -1.43
C PHE A 28 13.99 3.13 -0.79
N ALA A 29 13.89 2.14 0.10
CA ALA A 29 12.66 1.87 0.84
C ALA A 29 12.25 3.06 1.73
N LYS A 30 13.22 3.81 2.27
CA LYS A 30 12.96 5.04 3.01
C LYS A 30 12.33 6.13 2.13
N TYR A 31 12.81 6.32 0.90
CA TYR A 31 12.19 7.27 -0.04
C TYR A 31 10.77 6.85 -0.45
N ILE A 32 10.51 5.54 -0.59
CA ILE A 32 9.15 5.04 -0.81
C ILE A 32 8.24 5.43 0.36
N LEU A 33 8.69 5.25 1.61
CA LEU A 33 7.92 5.64 2.79
C LEU A 33 7.65 7.14 2.85
N TYR A 34 8.63 7.99 2.56
CA TYR A 34 8.40 9.44 2.47
C TYR A 34 7.43 9.80 1.36
N GLY A 35 7.53 9.14 0.20
CA GLY A 35 6.56 9.29 -0.87
C GLY A 35 5.15 8.93 -0.40
N LEU A 36 4.98 7.79 0.28
CA LEU A 36 3.67 7.36 0.80
C LEU A 36 3.13 8.35 1.81
N PHE A 37 3.97 8.85 2.71
CA PHE A 37 3.59 9.88 3.67
C PHE A 37 3.07 11.14 2.95
N ILE A 38 3.82 11.68 2.00
CA ILE A 38 3.42 12.87 1.23
C ILE A 38 2.12 12.63 0.48
N SER A 39 1.98 11.46 -0.17
CA SER A 39 0.77 11.06 -0.87
C SER A 39 -0.45 11.04 0.07
N LEU A 40 -0.33 10.42 1.25
CA LEU A 40 -1.42 10.35 2.23
C LEU A 40 -1.80 11.73 2.76
N VAL A 41 -0.81 12.60 3.04
CA VAL A 41 -1.05 13.99 3.45
C VAL A 41 -1.82 14.75 2.37
N LEU A 42 -1.43 14.63 1.10
CA LEU A 42 -2.13 15.29 -0.01
C LEU A 42 -3.58 14.80 -0.16
N ILE A 43 -3.83 13.51 0.05
CA ILE A 43 -5.18 12.90 0.00
C ILE A 43 -6.08 13.46 1.13
N MET A 44 -5.51 13.82 2.28
CA MET A 44 -6.27 14.36 3.41
C MET A 44 -6.70 15.83 3.21
N ILE A 45 -6.04 16.57 2.31
CA ILE A 45 -6.41 17.96 2.03
C ILE A 45 -7.81 17.98 1.38
N PRO A 46 -8.76 18.80 1.88
CA PRO A 46 -10.12 18.87 1.34
C PRO A 46 -10.20 19.66 0.01
N ASN A 47 -9.22 19.47 -0.88
CA ASN A 47 -9.13 20.07 -2.20
C ASN A 47 -9.08 18.95 -3.24
N SER A 48 -9.93 19.02 -4.27
CA SER A 48 -10.02 17.99 -5.31
C SER A 48 -8.70 17.78 -6.07
N THR A 49 -8.00 18.87 -6.39
CA THR A 49 -6.68 18.82 -7.04
C THR A 49 -5.66 18.10 -6.17
N SER A 50 -5.55 18.48 -4.88
CA SER A 50 -4.62 17.84 -3.94
C SER A 50 -4.90 16.34 -3.79
N LYS A 51 -6.18 15.95 -3.72
CA LYS A 51 -6.58 14.53 -3.64
C LYS A 51 -6.14 13.74 -4.87
N ILE A 52 -6.40 14.28 -6.06
CA ILE A 52 -6.00 13.65 -7.33
C ILE A 52 -4.48 13.54 -7.41
N THR A 53 -3.75 14.61 -7.08
CA THR A 53 -2.28 14.60 -7.07
C THR A 53 -1.74 13.57 -6.09
N GLY A 54 -2.26 13.53 -4.86
CA GLY A 54 -1.86 12.56 -3.84
C GLY A 54 -2.08 11.12 -4.29
N PHE A 55 -3.23 10.85 -4.92
CA PHE A 55 -3.55 9.53 -5.47
C PHE A 55 -2.62 9.13 -6.64
N ILE A 56 -2.34 10.03 -7.58
CA ILE A 56 -1.38 9.78 -8.68
C ILE A 56 0.02 9.50 -8.11
N PHE A 57 0.43 10.27 -7.11
CA PHE A 57 1.71 10.05 -6.44
C PHE A 57 1.77 8.66 -5.81
N GLN A 58 0.67 8.22 -5.17
CA GLN A 58 0.54 6.88 -4.61
C GLN A 58 0.78 5.78 -5.66
N LEU A 59 0.18 5.90 -6.84
CA LEU A 59 0.35 4.95 -7.93
C LEU A 59 1.81 4.86 -8.39
N LEU A 60 2.49 5.99 -8.55
CA LEU A 60 3.91 6.03 -8.92
C LEU A 60 4.79 5.36 -7.87
N ILE A 61 4.44 5.52 -6.59
CA ILE A 61 5.17 4.89 -5.49
C ILE A 61 4.96 3.37 -5.49
N PHE A 62 3.75 2.89 -5.77
CA PHE A 62 3.49 1.46 -5.92
C PHE A 62 4.25 0.85 -7.10
N ILE A 63 4.31 1.54 -8.25
CA ILE A 63 5.15 1.12 -9.38
C ILE A 63 6.62 1.05 -8.95
N SER A 64 7.10 2.05 -8.22
CA SER A 64 8.47 2.09 -7.70
C SER A 64 8.77 0.95 -6.73
N PHE A 65 7.80 0.57 -5.89
CA PHE A 65 7.93 -0.55 -4.95
C PHE A 65 7.86 -1.91 -5.65
N ILE A 66 7.05 -2.05 -6.70
CA ILE A 66 7.07 -3.24 -7.57
C ILE A 66 8.43 -3.38 -8.23
N TYR A 67 8.96 -2.30 -8.82
CA TYR A 67 10.28 -2.28 -9.44
C TYR A 67 11.37 -2.68 -8.43
N TYR A 68 11.33 -2.12 -7.21
CA TYR A 68 12.21 -2.49 -6.12
C TYR A 68 12.17 -3.99 -5.80
N GLY A 69 10.96 -4.55 -5.63
CA GLY A 69 10.77 -5.97 -5.38
C GLY A 69 11.31 -6.88 -6.49
N ILE A 70 11.25 -6.44 -7.75
CA ILE A 70 11.76 -7.20 -8.90
C ILE A 70 13.28 -7.12 -9.01
N LYS A 71 13.87 -5.93 -8.82
CA LYS A 71 15.27 -5.65 -9.15
C LYS A 71 16.26 -5.92 -8.02
N GLN A 72 15.82 -5.96 -6.76
CA GLN A 72 16.73 -6.20 -5.65
C GLN A 72 17.34 -7.61 -5.73
N LYS A 73 18.65 -7.69 -5.95
CA LYS A 73 19.36 -8.96 -6.19
C LYS A 73 19.33 -9.89 -4.97
N ASP A 74 19.43 -9.33 -3.78
CA ASP A 74 19.54 -10.07 -2.52
C ASP A 74 18.20 -10.68 -2.06
N PHE A 75 17.09 -10.37 -2.75
CA PHE A 75 15.79 -10.91 -2.38
C PHE A 75 15.62 -12.34 -2.85
N SER A 76 15.28 -13.22 -1.91
CA SER A 76 14.78 -14.56 -2.19
C SER A 76 13.54 -14.49 -3.09
N ILE A 77 13.32 -15.51 -3.93
CA ILE A 77 12.15 -15.55 -4.82
C ILE A 77 10.83 -15.37 -4.04
N ASN A 78 10.75 -16.00 -2.86
CA ASN A 78 9.61 -15.90 -1.96
C ASN A 78 9.40 -14.45 -1.47
N LYS A 79 10.47 -13.76 -1.07
CA LYS A 79 10.39 -12.35 -0.68
C LYS A 79 9.90 -11.47 -1.82
N ARG A 80 10.41 -11.69 -3.04
CA ARG A 80 9.98 -10.94 -4.23
C ARG A 80 8.49 -11.13 -4.48
N LEU A 81 7.99 -12.37 -4.45
CA LEU A 81 6.57 -12.65 -4.68
C LEU A 81 5.68 -12.02 -3.60
N LEU A 82 6.09 -12.08 -2.33
CA LEU A 82 5.37 -11.48 -1.20
C LEU A 82 5.35 -9.94 -1.22
N ILE A 83 6.23 -9.30 -1.99
CA ILE A 83 6.23 -7.85 -2.22
C ILE A 83 5.43 -7.52 -3.49
N VAL A 84 5.81 -8.13 -4.61
CA VAL A 84 5.33 -7.75 -5.94
C VAL A 84 3.86 -8.08 -6.13
N ILE A 85 3.41 -9.29 -5.75
CA ILE A 85 2.02 -9.70 -5.98
C ILE A 85 1.04 -8.82 -5.21
N PRO A 86 1.19 -8.60 -3.88
CA PRO A 86 0.27 -7.74 -3.14
C PRO A 86 0.25 -6.30 -3.67
N THR A 87 1.43 -5.74 -3.96
CA THR A 87 1.56 -4.37 -4.45
C THR A 87 0.94 -4.20 -5.84
N PHE A 88 1.13 -5.19 -6.71
CA PHE A 88 0.56 -5.17 -8.05
C PHE A 88 -0.96 -5.28 -8.04
N LEU A 89 -1.52 -6.14 -7.18
CA LEU A 89 -2.97 -6.27 -7.05
C LEU A 89 -3.61 -4.97 -6.54
N ILE A 90 -3.03 -4.33 -5.52
CA ILE A 90 -3.58 -3.05 -5.03
C ILE A 90 -3.46 -1.94 -6.09
N PHE A 91 -2.34 -1.90 -6.82
CA PHE A 91 -2.14 -0.96 -7.92
C PHE A 91 -3.21 -1.14 -9.00
N LEU A 92 -3.45 -2.36 -9.48
CA LEU A 92 -4.47 -2.64 -10.48
C LEU A 92 -5.88 -2.28 -9.99
N LEU A 93 -6.20 -2.58 -8.72
CA LEU A 93 -7.49 -2.20 -8.13
C LEU A 93 -7.67 -0.68 -8.15
N MET A 94 -6.66 0.08 -7.75
CA MET A 94 -6.70 1.54 -7.77
C MET A 94 -6.87 2.07 -9.20
N VAL A 95 -6.19 1.50 -10.20
CA VAL A 95 -6.36 1.86 -11.61
C VAL A 95 -7.79 1.57 -12.09
N PHE A 96 -8.37 0.42 -11.75
CA PHE A 96 -9.74 0.08 -12.12
C PHE A 96 -10.78 0.98 -11.45
N ALA A 97 -10.52 1.39 -10.20
CA ALA A 97 -11.37 2.31 -9.47
C ALA A 97 -11.45 3.70 -10.16
N ILE A 98 -10.36 4.17 -10.77
CA ILE A 98 -10.38 5.42 -11.58
C ILE A 98 -11.28 5.28 -12.80
N GLN A 99 -11.20 4.14 -13.48
CA GLN A 99 -11.91 3.90 -14.74
C GLN A 99 -13.37 3.44 -14.53
N HIS A 100 -13.85 3.41 -13.28
CA HIS A 100 -15.16 2.88 -12.91
C HIS A 100 -15.46 1.51 -13.54
N TRP A 101 -14.43 0.65 -13.63
CA TRP A 101 -14.53 -0.57 -14.42
C TRP A 101 -15.40 -1.62 -13.73
N LYS A 102 -16.18 -2.39 -14.50
CA LYS A 102 -17.08 -3.43 -13.95
C LYS A 102 -16.33 -4.51 -13.15
N GLY A 103 -15.06 -4.74 -13.45
CA GLY A 103 -14.19 -5.70 -12.75
C GLY A 103 -13.77 -5.28 -11.33
N THR A 104 -14.10 -4.07 -10.87
CA THR A 104 -13.68 -3.57 -9.54
C THR A 104 -14.16 -4.46 -8.39
N ASN A 105 -15.35 -5.07 -8.52
CA ASN A 105 -15.89 -5.99 -7.51
C ASN A 105 -15.06 -7.27 -7.40
N ILE A 106 -14.76 -7.91 -8.54
CA ILE A 106 -13.90 -9.11 -8.60
C ILE A 106 -12.54 -8.79 -8.00
N MET A 107 -11.97 -7.63 -8.37
CA MET A 107 -10.67 -7.22 -7.89
C MET A 107 -10.66 -6.91 -6.38
N SER A 108 -11.78 -6.46 -5.83
CA SER A 108 -11.93 -6.26 -4.38
C SER A 108 -11.91 -7.59 -3.61
N VAL A 109 -12.46 -8.67 -4.18
CA VAL A 109 -12.34 -10.03 -3.60
C VAL A 109 -10.89 -10.50 -3.60
N MET A 110 -10.13 -10.21 -4.67
CA MET A 110 -8.70 -10.57 -4.76
C MET A 110 -7.83 -9.87 -3.72
N MET A 111 -8.35 -8.87 -2.99
CA MET A 111 -7.64 -8.23 -1.87
C MET A 111 -7.40 -9.18 -0.69
N ILE A 112 -8.04 -10.34 -0.66
CA ILE A 112 -7.68 -11.41 0.29
C ILE A 112 -6.22 -11.87 0.12
N ILE A 113 -5.66 -11.80 -1.10
CA ILE A 113 -4.28 -12.22 -1.38
C ILE A 113 -3.27 -11.34 -0.64
N PRO A 114 -3.27 -9.99 -0.79
CA PRO A 114 -2.45 -9.10 0.03
C PRO A 114 -2.59 -9.34 1.54
N ILE A 115 -3.80 -9.59 2.03
CA ILE A 115 -4.09 -9.83 3.45
C ILE A 115 -3.39 -11.10 3.95
N VAL A 116 -3.51 -12.18 3.18
CA VAL A 116 -2.83 -13.45 3.49
C VAL A 116 -1.31 -13.28 3.41
N CYS A 117 -0.80 -12.60 2.38
CA CYS A 117 0.64 -12.32 2.25
C CYS A 117 1.17 -11.53 3.46
N TYR A 118 0.43 -10.52 3.93
CA TYR A 118 0.79 -9.76 5.12
C TYR A 118 0.83 -10.65 6.37
N GLY A 119 -0.16 -11.51 6.57
CA GLY A 119 -0.18 -12.48 7.67
C GLY A 119 1.04 -13.40 7.67
N ILE A 120 1.46 -13.88 6.50
CA ILE A 120 2.69 -14.69 6.35
C ILE A 120 3.93 -13.88 6.74
N VAL A 121 4.05 -12.64 6.27
CA VAL A 121 5.18 -11.76 6.60
C VAL A 121 5.24 -11.49 8.10
N LEU A 122 4.10 -11.12 8.71
CA LEU A 122 3.99 -10.76 10.13
C LEU A 122 4.36 -11.93 11.04
N LEU A 123 3.83 -13.12 10.77
CA LEU A 123 3.97 -14.28 11.68
C LEU A 123 5.27 -15.06 11.48
N LYS A 124 5.77 -15.16 10.24
CA LYS A 124 6.85 -16.11 9.92
C LYS A 124 8.15 -15.45 9.43
N ARG A 125 8.11 -14.19 8.99
CA ARG A 125 9.23 -13.60 8.25
C ARG A 125 9.55 -12.16 8.61
N ASN A 126 9.08 -11.66 9.76
CA ASN A 126 9.24 -10.24 10.13
C ASN A 126 10.71 -9.76 10.06
N SER A 127 11.67 -10.61 10.47
CA SER A 127 13.11 -10.29 10.38
C SER A 127 13.63 -10.12 8.95
N GLU A 128 13.09 -10.85 7.98
CA GLU A 128 13.47 -10.80 6.56
C GLU A 128 12.93 -9.52 5.88
N PHE A 129 11.84 -8.94 6.40
CA PHE A 129 11.12 -7.81 5.81
C PHE A 129 11.28 -6.50 6.59
N LYS A 130 12.28 -6.37 7.47
CA LYS A 130 12.44 -5.19 8.34
C LYS A 130 12.41 -3.85 7.59
N ASN A 131 12.98 -3.79 6.39
CA ASN A 131 13.05 -2.56 5.60
C ASN A 131 11.75 -2.28 4.84
N GLU A 132 10.96 -3.30 4.55
CA GLU A 132 9.76 -3.20 3.71
C GLU A 132 8.47 -3.24 4.53
N PHE A 133 8.57 -3.63 5.80
CA PHE A 133 7.43 -3.87 6.69
C PHE A 133 6.47 -2.69 6.76
N GLY A 134 7.01 -1.46 6.85
CA GLY A 134 6.19 -0.25 6.85
C GLY A 134 5.34 -0.11 5.59
N ILE A 135 5.94 -0.35 4.43
CA ILE A 135 5.28 -0.25 3.12
C ILE A 135 4.22 -1.34 2.97
N ILE A 136 4.55 -2.59 3.31
CA ILE A 136 3.64 -3.73 3.21
C ILE A 136 2.45 -3.56 4.15
N THR A 137 2.65 -3.00 5.35
CA THR A 137 1.55 -2.71 6.29
C THR A 137 0.58 -1.69 5.71
N ILE A 138 1.07 -0.62 5.07
CA ILE A 138 0.22 0.39 4.43
C ILE A 138 -0.57 -0.22 3.26
N ILE A 139 0.09 -1.04 2.42
CA ILE A 139 -0.58 -1.78 1.34
C ILE A 139 -1.68 -2.68 1.89
N ASN A 140 -1.37 -3.45 2.94
CA ASN A 140 -2.33 -4.34 3.56
C ASN A 140 -3.54 -3.57 4.13
N PHE A 141 -3.31 -2.40 4.72
CA PHE A 141 -4.40 -1.56 5.17
C PHE A 141 -5.37 -1.23 4.03
N HIS A 142 -4.85 -0.79 2.88
CA HIS A 142 -5.69 -0.53 1.72
C HIS A 142 -6.44 -1.78 1.27
N SER A 143 -5.78 -2.94 1.25
CA SER A 143 -6.42 -4.21 0.90
C SER A 143 -7.58 -4.57 1.84
N VAL A 144 -7.41 -4.42 3.16
CA VAL A 144 -8.48 -4.63 4.15
C VAL A 144 -9.63 -3.66 3.90
N TYR A 145 -9.32 -2.37 3.69
CA TYR A 145 -10.35 -1.36 3.41
C TYR A 145 -11.21 -1.73 2.20
N PHE A 146 -10.60 -2.09 1.07
CA PHE A 146 -11.34 -2.45 -0.14
C PHE A 146 -12.11 -3.78 0.02
N PHE A 147 -11.52 -4.77 0.69
CA PHE A 147 -12.17 -6.05 0.94
C PHE A 147 -13.42 -5.89 1.83
N VAL A 148 -13.31 -5.15 2.94
CA VAL A 148 -14.43 -4.90 3.85
C VAL A 148 -15.51 -4.06 3.18
N ARG A 149 -15.13 -3.06 2.40
CA ARG A 149 -16.10 -2.24 1.65
C ARG A 149 -16.91 -3.09 0.67
N PHE A 150 -16.28 -4.06 0.01
CA PHE A 150 -16.96 -4.99 -0.89
C PHE A 150 -17.96 -5.89 -0.14
N ILE A 151 -17.64 -6.36 1.06
CA ILE A 151 -18.55 -7.21 1.86
C ILE A 151 -19.80 -6.47 2.34
N ILE A 152 -19.68 -5.18 2.64
CA ILE A 152 -20.76 -4.37 3.23
C ILE A 152 -21.71 -3.78 2.17
N GLN A 153 -21.31 -3.77 0.89
CA GLN A 153 -22.12 -3.28 -0.24
C GLN A 153 -23.16 -4.30 -0.70
#